data_AF-A0A924GP44-F1
#
_entry.id   AF-A0A924GP44-F1
#
_cell.length_a   1.000
_cell.length_b   1.000
_cell.length_c   1.000
_cell.angle_alpha   90.00
_cell.angle_beta   90.00
_cell.angle_gamma   90.00
#
_symmetry.space_group_name_H-M   'P 1'
#
loop_
_entity.id
_entity.type
_entity.pdbx_description
1 polymer ?
#
loop_
_entity_poly.entity_id
_entity_poly.type
_entity_poly.pdbx_seq_one_letter_code
_entity_poly.pdbx_strand_id
1 'polypeptide(L)'
;GHRLKKPLIRTSASSLTGTDNCPVCMHRELRPGTNDMGTTHPWLGAQLHPTKNGTITARDIFANSHIKLVWTCEKDKRHDFEATASNRAANGSGCSVCLNRVIIIGVNDLPTLFPLVARDWHPTKNGKLSVDAVAPGSNELVWWLCQSGHTYRMTVGTRTRGAGCHYCAKKGDSARTLRIARPDLAAEMHRTKNGLLTPDDVTIGSRKDIVWRCPNDHDYTQRPERRNAGYGCSICSGRRLEVGVNDIQTRYPEISTEWHSWKNGAIEPCDLVPGNRKFWWECTAAGHVHEQSVPHRVETGGCPLCEPADRIAHNIAR
;
A
#
# COMPACT_ATOMS: atom_id res chain seq x y z
N GLY A 1 39.88 -53.87 29.16
CA GLY A 1 41.09 -54.67 28.93
C GLY A 1 40.86 -55.62 27.79
N HIS A 2 41.64 -55.51 26.72
CA HIS A 2 42.06 -56.65 25.91
C HIS A 2 43.51 -56.39 25.49
N ARG A 3 44.38 -57.35 25.85
CA ARG A 3 45.84 -57.31 25.77
C ARG A 3 46.35 -57.55 24.34
N LEU A 4 47.46 -56.90 24.02
CA LEU A 4 48.31 -57.16 22.87
C LEU A 4 48.96 -58.56 22.95
N LYS A 5 49.03 -59.26 21.82
CA LYS A 5 50.11 -60.23 21.52
C LYS A 5 50.86 -59.76 20.27
N LYS A 6 52.15 -59.51 20.43
CA LYS A 6 53.20 -59.47 19.40
C LYS A 6 54.26 -60.50 19.81
N PRO A 7 55.19 -60.97 18.95
CA PRO A 7 55.27 -60.85 17.49
C PRO A 7 55.62 -62.18 16.77
N LEU A 8 55.48 -62.23 15.45
CA LEU A 8 56.52 -62.85 14.62
C LEU A 8 57.00 -61.80 13.63
N ILE A 9 58.27 -61.43 13.79
CA ILE A 9 58.99 -60.52 12.90
C ILE A 9 59.27 -61.30 11.62
N ARG A 10 58.70 -60.86 10.50
CA ARG A 10 59.39 -60.92 9.22
C ARG A 10 59.51 -59.52 8.66
N THR A 11 60.76 -59.14 8.55
CA THR A 11 61.34 -57.92 8.04
C THR A 11 60.92 -57.65 6.60
N SER A 12 60.26 -56.52 6.39
CA SER A 12 60.50 -55.63 5.25
C SER A 12 59.62 -54.40 5.43
N ALA A 13 60.25 -53.28 5.73
CA ALA A 13 59.62 -51.97 5.64
C ALA A 13 59.11 -51.80 4.20
N SER A 14 57.80 -51.88 4.01
CA SER A 14 57.16 -51.39 2.80
C SER A 14 56.06 -50.44 3.22
N SER A 15 56.39 -49.17 3.02
CA SER A 15 55.51 -48.01 2.86
C SER A 15 54.02 -48.28 2.99
N LEU A 16 53.39 -47.76 4.07
CA LEU A 16 51.97 -47.45 4.06
C LEU A 16 51.74 -46.23 3.14
N THR A 17 51.78 -46.47 1.84
CA THR A 17 51.33 -45.54 0.80
C THR A 17 50.19 -46.21 0.07
N GLY A 18 48.96 -45.90 0.50
CA GLY A 18 47.75 -46.56 0.01
C GLY A 18 46.51 -45.71 0.20
N THR A 19 46.62 -44.39 0.08
CA THR A 19 45.46 -43.48 0.03
C THR A 19 45.00 -43.19 -1.40
N ASP A 20 45.79 -43.53 -2.41
CA ASP A 20 45.58 -43.03 -3.78
C ASP A 20 44.51 -43.78 -4.58
N ASN A 21 43.89 -44.82 -4.02
CA ASN A 21 42.87 -45.59 -4.75
C ASN A 21 41.70 -46.10 -3.89
N CYS A 22 41.48 -45.55 -2.69
CA CYS A 22 40.32 -45.93 -1.88
C CYS A 22 39.02 -45.48 -2.59
N PRO A 23 38.11 -46.40 -2.97
CA PRO A 23 36.93 -46.06 -3.76
C PRO A 23 35.96 -45.13 -3.01
N VAL A 24 35.92 -45.20 -1.68
CA VAL A 24 35.13 -44.31 -0.82
C VAL A 24 35.73 -42.89 -0.78
N CYS A 25 37.05 -42.77 -0.57
CA CYS A 25 37.72 -41.46 -0.54
C CYS A 25 37.72 -40.76 -1.91
N MET A 26 37.74 -41.55 -2.99
CA MET A 26 37.70 -41.07 -4.38
C MET A 26 36.28 -40.88 -4.92
N HIS A 27 35.23 -41.01 -4.09
CA HIS A 27 33.83 -40.85 -4.48
C HIS A 27 33.38 -41.79 -5.63
N ARG A 28 33.99 -42.97 -5.74
CA ARG A 28 33.60 -44.04 -6.68
C ARG A 28 32.58 -45.01 -6.08
N GLU A 29 32.54 -45.12 -4.76
CA GLU A 29 31.59 -45.96 -4.00
C GLU A 29 30.96 -45.15 -2.87
N LEU A 30 29.62 -45.16 -2.80
CA LEU A 30 28.86 -44.42 -1.79
C LEU A 30 28.77 -45.24 -0.51
N ARG A 31 29.20 -44.64 0.60
CA ARG A 31 29.09 -45.21 1.94
C ARG A 31 28.34 -44.24 2.85
N PRO A 32 27.06 -44.52 3.16
CA PRO A 32 26.27 -43.72 4.09
C PRO A 32 26.96 -43.56 5.46
N GLY A 33 26.94 -42.36 6.01
CA GLY A 33 27.63 -41.98 7.23
C GLY A 33 29.12 -41.64 7.04
N THR A 34 29.63 -41.64 5.80
CA THR A 34 31.04 -41.34 5.51
C THR A 34 31.19 -40.29 4.41
N ASN A 35 30.75 -40.59 3.18
CA ASN A 35 30.95 -39.74 2.00
C ASN A 35 29.64 -39.36 1.29
N ASP A 36 28.49 -39.66 1.91
CA ASP A 36 27.19 -39.20 1.42
C ASP A 36 27.00 -37.69 1.64
N MET A 37 26.07 -37.10 0.89
CA MET A 37 25.75 -35.68 0.98
C MET A 37 25.19 -35.29 2.35
N GLY A 38 24.41 -36.17 2.99
CA GLY A 38 23.84 -35.92 4.32
C GLY A 38 24.92 -35.76 5.40
N THR A 39 26.01 -36.50 5.28
CA THR A 39 27.17 -36.42 6.19
C THR A 39 28.11 -35.26 5.83
N THR A 40 28.45 -35.12 4.54
CA THR A 40 29.47 -34.14 4.10
C THR A 40 28.92 -32.72 3.95
N HIS A 41 27.63 -32.59 3.60
CA HIS A 41 26.95 -31.32 3.34
C HIS A 41 25.54 -31.30 3.99
N PRO A 42 25.44 -31.41 5.33
CA PRO A 42 24.15 -31.49 6.02
C PRO A 42 23.24 -30.27 5.76
N TRP A 43 23.84 -29.08 5.62
CA TRP A 43 23.13 -27.85 5.25
C TRP A 43 22.47 -27.92 3.87
N LEU A 44 23.07 -28.67 2.94
CA LEU A 44 22.53 -28.89 1.60
C LEU A 44 21.48 -30.00 1.62
N GLY A 45 21.74 -31.08 2.37
CA GLY A 45 20.79 -32.17 2.58
C GLY A 45 19.46 -31.70 3.18
N ALA A 46 19.51 -30.73 4.10
CA ALA A 46 18.31 -30.11 4.71
C ALA A 46 17.44 -29.33 3.71
N GLN A 47 17.96 -29.01 2.52
CA GLN A 47 17.23 -28.29 1.48
C GLN A 47 16.61 -29.22 0.42
N LEU A 48 16.83 -30.54 0.50
CA LEU A 48 16.13 -31.47 -0.39
C LEU A 48 14.62 -31.42 -0.13
N HIS A 49 13.83 -31.38 -1.21
CA HIS A 49 12.37 -31.40 -1.08
C HIS A 49 11.92 -32.76 -0.51
N PRO A 50 11.04 -32.78 0.52
CA PRO A 50 10.71 -34.00 1.28
C PRO A 50 9.99 -35.09 0.47
N THR A 51 9.21 -34.71 -0.55
CA THR A 51 8.35 -35.66 -1.29
C THR A 51 8.50 -35.65 -2.82
N LYS A 52 9.30 -34.75 -3.40
CA LYS A 52 9.40 -34.57 -4.87
C LYS A 52 10.57 -35.31 -5.52
N ASN A 53 11.39 -35.99 -4.72
CA ASN A 53 12.55 -36.75 -5.19
C ASN A 53 12.35 -38.28 -5.07
N GLY A 54 11.09 -38.74 -4.98
CA GLY A 54 10.78 -40.15 -4.76
C GLY A 54 11.36 -40.66 -3.43
N THR A 55 12.13 -41.75 -3.47
CA THR A 55 12.78 -42.36 -2.30
C THR A 55 14.20 -41.86 -2.05
N ILE A 56 14.73 -40.95 -2.88
CA ILE A 56 16.12 -40.48 -2.77
C ILE A 56 16.26 -39.55 -1.57
N THR A 57 17.15 -39.90 -0.64
CA THR A 57 17.53 -39.08 0.52
C THR A 57 18.95 -38.53 0.38
N ALA A 58 19.33 -37.61 1.28
CA ALA A 58 20.70 -37.09 1.33
C ALA A 58 21.77 -38.17 1.61
N ARG A 59 21.36 -39.34 2.13
CA ARG A 59 22.27 -40.47 2.41
C ARG A 59 22.51 -41.36 1.19
N ASP A 60 21.73 -41.19 0.13
CA ASP A 60 21.74 -42.06 -1.05
C ASP A 60 22.53 -41.48 -2.23
N ILE A 61 23.14 -40.29 -2.07
CA ILE A 61 23.87 -39.61 -3.14
C ILE A 61 25.14 -38.90 -2.64
N PHE A 62 26.10 -38.71 -3.53
CA PHE A 62 27.23 -37.80 -3.33
C PHE A 62 26.82 -36.34 -3.55
N ALA A 63 27.48 -35.42 -2.85
CA ALA A 63 27.30 -33.98 -3.08
C ALA A 63 27.78 -33.52 -4.47
N ASN A 64 28.74 -34.22 -5.10
CA ASN A 64 29.22 -33.95 -6.46
C ASN A 64 28.41 -34.66 -7.56
N SER A 65 27.27 -35.25 -7.22
CA SER A 65 26.43 -35.96 -8.19
C SER A 65 25.80 -35.02 -9.22
N HIS A 66 25.75 -35.45 -10.49
CA HIS A 66 25.06 -34.74 -11.56
C HIS A 66 23.55 -35.02 -11.62
N ILE A 67 23.00 -35.79 -10.67
CA ILE A 67 21.57 -36.03 -10.57
C ILE A 67 20.84 -34.71 -10.29
N LYS A 68 19.82 -34.43 -11.11
CA LYS A 68 18.93 -33.29 -10.93
C LYS A 68 17.85 -33.64 -9.91
N LEU A 69 17.71 -32.80 -8.90
CA LEU A 69 16.78 -32.98 -7.78
C LEU A 69 15.97 -31.69 -7.57
N VAL A 70 14.84 -31.82 -6.90
CA VAL A 70 14.02 -30.71 -6.43
C VAL A 70 14.46 -30.31 -5.02
N TRP A 71 14.71 -29.02 -4.85
CA TRP A 71 15.16 -28.39 -3.62
C TRP A 71 14.10 -27.41 -3.13
N THR A 72 13.90 -27.34 -1.81
CA THR A 72 13.06 -26.32 -1.19
C THR A 72 13.96 -25.19 -0.70
N CYS A 73 13.64 -23.96 -1.11
CA CYS A 73 14.43 -22.81 -0.72
C CYS A 73 14.43 -22.61 0.79
N GLU A 74 15.58 -22.22 1.32
CA GLU A 74 15.73 -21.90 2.73
C GLU A 74 14.96 -20.63 3.12
N LYS A 75 14.96 -19.62 2.23
CA LYS A 75 14.34 -18.31 2.47
C LYS A 75 12.82 -18.32 2.35
N ASP A 76 12.27 -19.11 1.43
CA ASP A 76 10.83 -19.22 1.22
C ASP A 76 10.46 -20.67 0.88
N LYS A 77 9.70 -21.33 1.78
CA LYS A 77 9.32 -22.73 1.63
C LYS A 77 8.33 -22.99 0.49
N ARG A 78 7.79 -21.94 -0.13
CA ARG A 78 6.95 -22.03 -1.33
C ARG A 78 7.79 -22.17 -2.61
N HIS A 79 9.10 -21.95 -2.53
CA HIS A 79 9.99 -22.03 -3.69
C HIS A 79 10.60 -23.42 -3.81
N ASP A 80 10.01 -24.21 -4.69
CA ASP A 80 10.60 -25.47 -5.12
C ASP A 80 11.31 -25.27 -6.45
N PHE A 81 12.58 -25.67 -6.51
CA PHE A 81 13.40 -25.45 -7.69
C PHE A 81 14.30 -26.64 -8.01
N GLU A 82 14.54 -26.86 -9.30
CA GLU A 82 15.41 -27.93 -9.78
C GLU A 82 16.86 -27.46 -9.91
N ALA A 83 17.78 -28.29 -9.41
CA ALA A 83 19.22 -28.14 -9.64
C ALA A 83 19.92 -29.49 -9.47
N THR A 84 21.10 -29.64 -10.06
CA THR A 84 21.97 -30.80 -9.79
C THR A 84 22.68 -30.65 -8.45
N ALA A 85 22.89 -31.75 -7.72
CA ALA A 85 23.59 -31.74 -6.43
C ALA A 85 24.98 -31.10 -6.53
N SER A 86 25.75 -31.44 -7.57
CA SER A 86 27.10 -30.88 -7.82
C SER A 86 27.12 -29.36 -7.93
N ASN A 87 26.21 -28.79 -8.72
CA ASN A 87 26.12 -27.33 -8.89
C ASN A 87 25.64 -26.60 -7.62
N ARG A 88 24.88 -27.26 -6.75
CA ARG A 88 24.50 -26.72 -5.44
C ARG A 88 25.67 -26.77 -4.46
N ALA A 89 26.42 -27.87 -4.43
CA ALA A 89 27.55 -28.07 -3.53
C ALA A 89 28.76 -27.19 -3.88
N ALA A 90 29.12 -27.11 -5.17
CA ALA A 90 30.31 -26.37 -5.62
C ALA A 90 30.07 -24.86 -5.76
N ASN A 91 28.94 -24.46 -6.33
CA ASN A 91 28.69 -23.06 -6.73
C ASN A 91 27.57 -22.39 -5.93
N GLY A 92 26.91 -23.10 -5.01
CA GLY A 92 25.80 -22.56 -4.22
C GLY A 92 24.64 -22.06 -5.07
N SER A 93 24.39 -22.67 -6.25
CA SER A 93 23.40 -22.19 -7.23
C SER A 93 22.10 -21.73 -6.59
N GLY A 94 21.87 -20.41 -6.57
CA GLY A 94 20.76 -19.80 -5.83
C GLY A 94 19.40 -20.28 -6.33
N CYS A 95 18.39 -20.20 -5.46
CA CYS A 95 17.02 -20.55 -5.78
C CYS A 95 16.55 -19.83 -7.06
N SER A 96 16.18 -20.60 -8.10
CA SER A 96 15.81 -20.04 -9.40
C SER A 96 14.51 -19.22 -9.33
N VAL A 97 13.63 -19.49 -8.37
CA VAL A 97 12.41 -18.72 -8.11
C VAL A 97 12.75 -17.36 -7.47
N CYS A 98 13.62 -17.34 -6.45
CA CYS A 98 14.12 -16.08 -5.85
C CYS A 98 14.83 -15.19 -6.89
N LEU A 99 15.51 -15.80 -7.84
CA LEU A 99 16.19 -15.13 -8.94
C LEU A 99 15.26 -14.80 -10.12
N ASN A 100 13.95 -15.10 -10.01
CA ASN A 100 12.94 -14.91 -11.05
C ASN A 100 13.26 -15.57 -12.40
N ARG A 101 14.06 -16.65 -12.38
CA ARG A 101 14.35 -17.50 -13.54
C ARG A 101 13.26 -18.54 -13.78
N VAL A 102 12.57 -18.94 -12.71
CA VAL A 102 11.38 -19.79 -12.75
C VAL A 102 10.23 -19.03 -12.10
N ILE A 103 9.06 -19.04 -12.74
CA ILE A 103 7.85 -18.39 -12.25
C ILE A 103 6.92 -19.44 -11.67
N ILE A 104 6.46 -19.21 -10.44
CA ILE A 104 5.43 -19.96 -9.75
C ILE A 104 4.24 -19.02 -9.56
N ILE A 105 3.10 -19.37 -10.14
CA ILE A 105 1.85 -18.63 -10.01
C ILE A 105 1.42 -18.62 -8.53
N GLY A 106 1.01 -17.47 -8.02
CA GLY A 106 0.67 -17.23 -6.62
C GLY A 106 1.87 -16.92 -5.73
N VAL A 107 3.09 -16.84 -6.30
CA VAL A 107 4.33 -16.68 -5.53
C VAL A 107 5.16 -15.51 -6.05
N ASN A 108 5.66 -15.60 -7.29
CA ASN A 108 6.57 -14.59 -7.87
C ASN A 108 6.15 -14.10 -9.26
N ASP A 109 4.93 -14.40 -9.67
CA ASP A 109 4.31 -13.85 -10.87
C ASP A 109 3.89 -12.38 -10.71
N LEU A 110 3.70 -11.71 -11.83
CA LEU A 110 3.33 -10.31 -11.89
C LEU A 110 1.96 -10.00 -11.24
N PRO A 111 0.87 -10.74 -11.47
CA PRO A 111 -0.41 -10.55 -10.79
C PRO A 111 -0.33 -10.62 -9.27
N THR A 112 0.40 -11.61 -8.74
CA THR A 112 0.57 -11.80 -7.29
C THR A 112 1.30 -10.62 -6.66
N LEU A 113 2.42 -10.18 -7.26
CA LEU A 113 3.28 -9.17 -6.65
C LEU A 113 2.88 -7.73 -7.02
N PHE A 114 2.26 -7.51 -8.18
CA PHE A 114 1.89 -6.19 -8.71
C PHE A 114 0.51 -6.23 -9.38
N PRO A 115 -0.58 -6.45 -8.62
CA PRO A 115 -1.93 -6.61 -9.17
C PRO A 115 -2.42 -5.39 -9.96
N LEU A 116 -2.05 -4.17 -9.53
CA LEU A 116 -2.40 -2.95 -10.25
C LEU A 116 -1.69 -2.81 -11.59
N VAL A 117 -0.47 -3.34 -11.70
CA VAL A 117 0.27 -3.35 -12.98
C VAL A 117 -0.32 -4.41 -13.90
N ALA A 118 -0.59 -5.61 -13.37
CA ALA A 118 -1.22 -6.69 -14.12
C ALA A 118 -2.57 -6.29 -14.75
N ARG A 119 -3.34 -5.41 -14.09
CA ARG A 119 -4.59 -4.86 -14.64
C ARG A 119 -4.41 -4.09 -15.95
N ASP A 120 -3.24 -3.49 -16.16
CA ASP A 120 -2.95 -2.75 -17.39
C ASP A 120 -2.44 -3.68 -18.52
N TRP A 121 -2.37 -5.00 -18.30
CA TRP A 121 -1.97 -5.95 -19.34
C TRP A 121 -2.95 -5.90 -20.52
N HIS A 122 -2.45 -5.78 -21.74
CA HIS A 122 -3.33 -5.69 -22.89
C HIS A 122 -4.04 -7.04 -23.14
N PRO A 123 -5.39 -7.08 -23.30
CA PRO A 123 -6.16 -8.33 -23.32
C PRO A 123 -5.85 -9.24 -24.52
N THR A 124 -5.51 -8.69 -25.69
CA THR A 124 -5.38 -9.47 -26.93
C THR A 124 -4.03 -9.35 -27.66
N LYS A 125 -3.16 -8.38 -27.31
CA LYS A 125 -1.96 -8.07 -28.10
C LYS A 125 -0.69 -8.82 -27.67
N ASN A 126 -0.73 -9.54 -26.55
CA ASN A 126 0.41 -10.30 -26.03
C ASN A 126 0.44 -11.76 -26.52
N GLY A 127 -0.43 -12.13 -27.46
CA GLY A 127 -0.47 -13.46 -28.05
C GLY A 127 -0.71 -14.55 -27.00
N LYS A 128 0.19 -15.53 -26.93
CA LYS A 128 0.13 -16.63 -25.95
C LYS A 128 0.78 -16.30 -24.61
N LEU A 129 1.46 -15.16 -24.48
CA LEU A 129 2.11 -14.76 -23.24
C LEU A 129 1.04 -14.27 -22.25
N SER A 130 0.86 -15.04 -21.19
CA SER A 130 -0.05 -14.69 -20.10
C SER A 130 0.62 -13.77 -19.09
N VAL A 131 -0.19 -12.96 -18.40
CA VAL A 131 0.26 -12.00 -17.39
C VAL A 131 0.89 -12.69 -16.17
N ASP A 132 0.46 -13.91 -15.85
CA ASP A 132 0.98 -14.74 -14.75
C ASP A 132 2.25 -15.54 -15.12
N ALA A 133 2.66 -15.50 -16.39
CA ALA A 133 3.86 -16.20 -16.87
C ALA A 133 5.14 -15.35 -16.77
N VAL A 134 5.07 -14.14 -16.22
CA VAL A 134 6.19 -13.20 -16.14
C VAL A 134 6.45 -12.71 -14.71
N ALA A 135 7.72 -12.56 -14.35
CA ALA A 135 8.12 -11.89 -13.11
C ALA A 135 8.07 -10.35 -13.25
N PRO A 136 7.89 -9.61 -12.13
CA PRO A 136 7.91 -8.15 -12.13
C PRO A 136 9.15 -7.50 -12.75
N GLY A 137 10.32 -8.15 -12.67
CA GLY A 137 11.58 -7.63 -13.21
C GLY A 137 11.87 -8.04 -14.66
N SER A 138 10.94 -8.69 -15.36
CA SER A 138 11.18 -9.26 -16.68
C SER A 138 11.49 -8.21 -17.75
N ASN A 139 12.42 -8.53 -18.66
CA ASN A 139 12.74 -7.71 -19.83
C ASN A 139 11.76 -7.93 -21.00
N GLU A 140 10.74 -8.77 -20.83
CA GLU A 140 9.72 -9.02 -21.86
C GLU A 140 9.00 -7.73 -22.28
N LEU A 141 9.09 -7.38 -23.57
CA LEU A 141 8.49 -6.17 -24.15
C LEU A 141 7.05 -6.44 -24.61
N VAL A 142 6.12 -6.16 -23.71
CA VAL A 142 4.69 -6.46 -23.87
C VAL A 142 3.85 -5.22 -24.16
N TRP A 143 2.63 -5.46 -24.62
CA TRP A 143 1.60 -4.45 -24.80
C TRP A 143 0.82 -4.21 -23.51
N TRP A 144 0.60 -2.94 -23.20
CA TRP A 144 -0.20 -2.45 -22.09
C TRP A 144 -1.39 -1.64 -22.62
N LEU A 145 -2.48 -1.67 -21.88
CA LEU A 145 -3.66 -0.84 -22.07
C LEU A 145 -3.89 -0.07 -20.77
N CYS A 146 -3.65 1.24 -20.77
CA CYS A 146 -3.96 2.03 -19.57
C CYS A 146 -5.46 2.25 -19.44
N GLN A 147 -5.88 2.68 -18.25
CA GLN A 147 -7.29 2.98 -17.94
C GLN A 147 -7.90 4.05 -18.84
N SER A 148 -7.10 4.98 -19.37
CA SER A 148 -7.54 5.97 -20.37
C SER A 148 -7.69 5.41 -21.78
N GLY A 149 -7.54 4.09 -21.99
CA GLY A 149 -7.69 3.41 -23.27
C GLY A 149 -6.46 3.49 -24.19
N HIS A 150 -5.34 4.09 -23.75
CA HIS A 150 -4.14 4.14 -24.58
C HIS A 150 -3.42 2.81 -24.60
N THR A 151 -3.10 2.35 -25.80
CA THR A 151 -2.26 1.17 -26.02
C THR A 151 -0.79 1.57 -26.20
N TYR A 152 0.12 0.96 -25.45
CA TYR A 152 1.57 1.26 -25.51
C TYR A 152 2.42 0.02 -25.23
N ARG A 153 3.71 0.04 -25.62
CA ARG A 153 4.66 -1.04 -25.35
C ARG A 153 5.68 -0.63 -24.31
N MET A 154 6.00 -1.53 -23.39
CA MET A 154 7.02 -1.34 -22.37
C MET A 154 7.44 -2.69 -21.79
N THR A 155 8.70 -2.83 -21.36
CA THR A 155 9.14 -4.02 -20.64
C THR A 155 8.42 -4.13 -19.29
N VAL A 156 8.08 -5.34 -18.84
CA VAL A 156 7.47 -5.58 -17.52
C VAL A 156 8.29 -4.93 -16.39
N GLY A 157 9.60 -5.12 -16.38
CA GLY A 157 10.55 -4.54 -15.41
C GLY A 157 10.56 -3.02 -15.36
N THR A 158 10.28 -2.34 -16.48
CA THR A 158 10.19 -0.87 -16.50
C THR A 158 8.83 -0.41 -15.97
N ARG A 159 7.75 -1.11 -16.33
CA ARG A 159 6.39 -0.83 -15.85
C ARG A 159 6.27 -0.99 -14.33
N THR A 160 6.87 -2.03 -13.76
CA THR A 160 6.85 -2.31 -12.31
C THR A 160 7.72 -1.34 -11.50
N ARG A 161 8.80 -0.81 -12.09
CA ARG A 161 9.60 0.29 -11.50
C ARG A 161 8.89 1.64 -11.47
N GLY A 162 7.66 1.72 -11.98
CA GLY A 162 6.79 2.90 -11.86
C GLY A 162 6.65 3.71 -13.15
N ALA A 163 7.31 3.32 -14.25
CA ALA A 163 7.01 3.91 -15.55
C ALA A 163 5.59 3.50 -15.99
N GLY A 164 4.93 4.36 -16.76
CA GLY A 164 3.54 4.18 -17.16
C GLY A 164 3.30 4.60 -18.61
N CYS A 165 2.04 4.79 -18.96
CA CYS A 165 1.65 5.22 -20.29
C CYS A 165 2.29 6.58 -20.65
N HIS A 166 3.11 6.63 -21.69
CA HIS A 166 3.75 7.88 -22.12
C HIS A 166 2.74 8.88 -22.71
N TYR A 167 1.59 8.42 -23.22
CA TYR A 167 0.50 9.29 -23.64
C TYR A 167 -0.13 10.01 -22.43
N CYS A 168 -0.29 9.32 -21.31
CA CYS A 168 -0.72 9.91 -20.04
C CYS A 168 0.35 10.84 -19.46
N ALA A 169 1.62 10.43 -19.47
CA ALA A 169 2.72 11.24 -18.94
C ALA A 169 2.86 12.60 -19.67
N LYS A 170 2.66 12.64 -21.00
CA LYS A 170 2.66 13.89 -21.78
C LYS A 170 1.48 14.82 -21.49
N LYS A 171 0.39 14.31 -20.89
CA LYS A 171 -0.78 15.09 -20.48
C LYS A 171 -0.79 15.46 -18.99
N GLY A 172 0.23 15.09 -18.23
CA GLY A 172 0.24 15.26 -16.77
C GLY A 172 -0.55 14.19 -16.01
N ASP A 173 -1.00 13.13 -16.69
CA ASP A 173 -1.79 12.02 -16.13
C ASP A 173 -0.94 10.93 -15.47
N SER A 174 0.30 11.25 -15.05
CA SER A 174 1.03 10.40 -14.07
C SER A 174 0.44 10.50 -12.66
N ALA A 175 -0.59 11.33 -12.48
CA ALA A 175 -1.26 11.50 -11.22
C ALA A 175 -2.07 10.23 -10.88
N ARG A 176 -1.67 9.56 -9.79
CA ARG A 176 -2.45 8.49 -9.17
C ARG A 176 -3.90 8.97 -9.01
N THR A 177 -4.85 8.13 -9.42
CA THR A 177 -6.30 8.37 -9.24
C THR A 177 -6.61 8.67 -7.77
N LEU A 178 -7.65 9.46 -7.49
CA LEU A 178 -8.09 9.83 -6.15
C LEU A 178 -8.27 8.59 -5.27
N ARG A 179 -8.88 7.52 -5.82
CA ARG A 179 -9.06 6.25 -5.11
C ARG A 179 -7.76 5.67 -4.56
N ILE A 180 -6.71 5.65 -5.39
CA ILE A 180 -5.42 5.04 -5.06
C ILE A 180 -4.59 5.99 -4.17
N ALA A 181 -4.58 7.28 -4.50
CA ALA A 181 -3.72 8.25 -3.82
C ALA A 181 -4.23 8.59 -2.41
N ARG A 182 -5.55 8.72 -2.25
CA ARG A 182 -6.22 9.19 -1.04
C ARG A 182 -7.58 8.49 -0.86
N PRO A 183 -7.58 7.22 -0.39
CA PRO A 183 -8.81 6.46 -0.16
C PRO A 183 -9.78 7.14 0.81
N ASP A 184 -9.23 7.88 1.78
CA ASP A 184 -9.96 8.71 2.73
C ASP A 184 -10.78 9.81 2.03
N LEU A 185 -10.16 10.55 1.10
CA LEU A 185 -10.86 11.57 0.32
C LEU A 185 -11.81 10.94 -0.71
N ALA A 186 -11.44 9.80 -1.31
CA ALA A 186 -12.31 9.08 -2.22
C ALA A 186 -13.64 8.67 -1.56
N ALA A 187 -13.63 8.35 -0.26
CA ALA A 187 -14.83 8.03 0.51
C ALA A 187 -15.74 9.26 0.74
N GLU A 188 -15.16 10.46 0.80
CA GLU A 188 -15.91 11.72 0.91
C GLU A 188 -16.48 12.21 -0.44
N MET A 189 -16.10 11.62 -1.57
CA MET A 189 -16.66 12.01 -2.86
C MET A 189 -18.15 11.68 -2.91
N HIS A 190 -18.98 12.65 -3.31
CA HIS A 190 -20.43 12.47 -3.31
C HIS A 190 -20.86 11.41 -4.34
N ARG A 191 -21.69 10.45 -3.91
CA ARG A 191 -22.06 9.26 -4.71
C ARG A 191 -22.91 9.56 -5.94
N THR A 192 -23.91 10.44 -5.83
CA THR A 192 -24.89 10.68 -6.91
C THR A 192 -24.76 12.06 -7.59
N LYS A 193 -24.20 13.08 -6.94
CA LYS A 193 -24.10 14.45 -7.46
C LYS A 193 -22.94 14.70 -8.43
N ASN A 194 -22.11 13.68 -8.71
CA ASN A 194 -20.99 13.77 -9.66
C ASN A 194 -21.29 13.12 -11.03
N GLY A 195 -22.56 12.80 -11.31
CA GLY A 195 -22.97 12.10 -12.53
C GLY A 195 -22.30 10.72 -12.60
N LEU A 196 -21.60 10.44 -13.71
CA LEU A 196 -20.89 9.19 -13.93
C LEU A 196 -19.44 9.19 -13.40
N LEU A 197 -18.96 10.29 -12.82
CA LEU A 197 -17.58 10.36 -12.32
C LEU A 197 -17.42 9.54 -11.06
N THR A 198 -16.41 8.68 -11.05
CA THR A 198 -15.98 7.91 -9.88
C THR A 198 -14.62 8.40 -9.38
N PRO A 199 -14.21 8.01 -8.15
CA PRO A 199 -12.86 8.26 -7.65
C PRO A 199 -11.73 7.65 -8.50
N ASP A 200 -12.02 6.75 -9.44
CA ASP A 200 -11.06 6.20 -10.39
C ASP A 200 -10.86 7.12 -11.61
N ASP A 201 -11.81 8.02 -11.88
CA ASP A 201 -11.81 8.90 -13.06
C ASP A 201 -11.21 10.28 -12.79
N VAL A 202 -10.89 10.58 -11.53
CA VAL A 202 -10.30 11.85 -11.10
C VAL A 202 -8.97 11.63 -10.42
N THR A 203 -8.00 12.49 -10.70
CA THR A 203 -6.68 12.44 -10.05
C THR A 203 -6.63 13.37 -8.85
N ILE A 204 -5.70 13.13 -7.92
CA ILE A 204 -5.56 13.98 -6.72
C ILE A 204 -5.14 15.43 -7.05
N GLY A 205 -4.50 15.65 -8.20
CA GLY A 205 -4.13 16.97 -8.72
C GLY A 205 -5.16 17.59 -9.65
N SER A 206 -6.35 16.99 -9.77
CA SER A 206 -7.38 17.50 -10.68
C SER A 206 -7.88 18.88 -10.24
N ARG A 207 -8.06 19.75 -11.24
CA ARG A 207 -8.66 21.09 -11.10
C ARG A 207 -10.15 21.11 -11.39
N LYS A 208 -10.74 19.96 -11.71
CA LYS A 208 -12.17 19.84 -11.95
C LYS A 208 -12.90 20.00 -10.61
N ASP A 209 -13.91 20.87 -10.60
CA ASP A 209 -14.81 21.00 -9.47
C ASP A 209 -15.71 19.76 -9.40
N ILE A 210 -15.72 19.10 -8.24
CA ILE A 210 -16.57 17.96 -7.93
C ILE A 210 -17.27 18.17 -6.60
N VAL A 211 -18.37 17.44 -6.38
CA VAL A 211 -19.16 17.49 -5.15
C VAL A 211 -18.63 16.48 -4.14
N TRP A 212 -18.42 16.94 -2.92
CA TRP A 212 -17.99 16.18 -1.75
C TRP A 212 -19.10 16.18 -0.72
N ARG A 213 -19.10 15.16 0.14
CA ARG A 213 -19.94 15.08 1.33
C ARG A 213 -19.05 14.94 2.55
N CYS A 214 -19.12 15.92 3.46
CA CYS A 214 -18.31 15.87 4.68
C CYS A 214 -18.98 14.99 5.75
N PRO A 215 -18.28 14.67 6.86
CA PRO A 215 -18.84 13.90 7.97
C PRO A 215 -20.08 14.53 8.64
N ASN A 216 -20.27 15.84 8.52
CA ASN A 216 -21.46 16.55 9.01
C ASN A 216 -22.60 16.57 7.96
N ASP A 217 -22.56 15.67 6.97
CA ASP A 217 -23.54 15.51 5.88
C ASP A 217 -23.79 16.77 5.02
N HIS A 218 -22.82 17.69 4.98
CA HIS A 218 -22.89 18.83 4.05
C HIS A 218 -22.35 18.44 2.67
N ASP A 219 -23.12 18.76 1.65
CA ASP A 219 -22.69 18.65 0.26
C ASP A 219 -22.02 19.95 -0.19
N TYR A 220 -20.76 19.88 -0.63
CA TYR A 220 -20.00 21.06 -1.02
C TYR A 220 -19.13 20.81 -2.25
N THR A 221 -18.97 21.83 -3.08
CA THR A 221 -18.13 21.76 -4.29
C THR A 221 -16.70 22.18 -3.96
N GLN A 222 -15.72 21.38 -4.38
CA GLN A 222 -14.30 21.68 -4.18
C GLN A 222 -13.44 20.92 -5.20
N ARG A 223 -12.23 21.42 -5.48
CA ARG A 223 -11.25 20.74 -6.34
C ARG A 223 -10.50 19.65 -5.56
N PRO A 224 -10.24 18.47 -6.16
CA PRO A 224 -9.37 17.45 -5.57
C PRO A 224 -8.00 17.98 -5.15
N GLU A 225 -7.36 18.86 -5.95
CA GLU A 225 -6.06 19.44 -5.59
C GLU A 225 -6.12 20.25 -4.27
N ARG A 226 -7.24 20.92 -4.00
CA ARG A 226 -7.46 21.72 -2.79
C ARG A 226 -7.78 20.85 -1.59
N ARG A 227 -8.58 19.78 -1.77
CA ARG A 227 -8.78 18.76 -0.72
C ARG A 227 -7.45 18.14 -0.31
N ASN A 228 -6.57 17.85 -1.26
CA ASN A 228 -5.25 17.30 -0.98
C ASN A 228 -4.36 18.28 -0.19
N ALA A 229 -4.49 19.58 -0.45
CA ALA A 229 -3.83 20.64 0.31
C ALA A 229 -4.46 20.93 1.69
N GLY A 230 -5.47 20.16 2.12
CA GLY A 230 -6.09 20.27 3.44
C GLY A 230 -7.33 21.15 3.53
N TYR A 231 -7.82 21.73 2.43
CA TYR A 231 -9.04 22.54 2.45
C TYR A 231 -10.25 21.64 2.68
N GLY A 232 -11.03 21.86 3.75
CA GLY A 232 -12.24 21.11 4.06
C GLY A 232 -13.55 21.76 3.57
N CYS A 233 -14.66 21.25 4.11
CA CYS A 233 -16.02 21.75 3.85
C CYS A 233 -16.14 23.26 4.07
N SER A 234 -16.63 23.97 3.05
CA SER A 234 -16.85 25.43 3.10
C SER A 234 -17.99 25.83 4.03
N ILE A 235 -18.96 24.95 4.25
CA ILE A 235 -20.11 25.19 5.13
C ILE A 235 -19.68 25.05 6.60
N CYS A 236 -18.99 23.94 6.96
CA CYS A 236 -18.47 23.75 8.32
C CYS A 236 -17.50 24.85 8.76
N SER A 237 -16.70 25.37 7.82
CA SER A 237 -15.70 26.41 8.09
C SER A 237 -16.26 27.84 8.03
N GLY A 238 -17.55 28.01 7.73
CA GLY A 238 -18.17 29.34 7.57
C GLY A 238 -17.64 30.13 6.37
N ARG A 239 -16.96 29.50 5.40
CA ARG A 239 -16.54 30.20 4.17
C ARG A 239 -17.69 30.40 3.17
N ARG A 240 -18.74 29.58 3.29
CA ARG A 240 -19.97 29.67 2.51
C ARG A 240 -21.16 29.59 3.45
N LEU A 241 -22.13 30.48 3.25
CA LEU A 241 -23.45 30.44 3.89
C LEU A 241 -24.33 29.37 3.25
N GLU A 242 -25.01 28.61 4.09
CA GLU A 242 -26.10 27.70 3.77
C GLU A 242 -27.21 28.00 4.79
N VAL A 243 -28.22 28.76 4.35
CA VAL A 243 -29.33 29.22 5.20
C VAL A 243 -30.09 28.01 5.77
N GLY A 244 -30.43 28.06 7.05
CA GLY A 244 -31.03 26.94 7.78
C GLY A 244 -30.01 25.92 8.30
N VAL A 245 -28.70 26.16 8.10
CA VAL A 245 -27.64 25.22 8.51
C VAL A 245 -26.56 25.92 9.32
N ASN A 246 -25.92 26.96 8.75
CA ASN A 246 -24.77 27.62 9.38
C ASN A 246 -24.90 29.14 9.50
N ASP A 247 -26.09 29.68 9.24
CA ASP A 247 -26.41 31.08 9.47
C ASP A 247 -26.52 31.41 10.98
N ILE A 248 -26.44 32.69 11.33
CA ILE A 248 -26.48 33.13 12.74
C ILE A 248 -27.81 32.76 13.39
N GLN A 249 -28.94 32.89 12.68
CA GLN A 249 -30.27 32.61 13.23
C GLN A 249 -30.42 31.14 13.62
N THR A 250 -29.99 30.23 12.74
CA THR A 250 -30.05 28.79 12.99
C THR A 250 -29.07 28.36 14.08
N ARG A 251 -27.85 28.91 14.07
CA ARG A 251 -26.79 28.51 15.00
C ARG A 251 -26.98 29.09 16.41
N TYR A 252 -27.52 30.29 16.49
CA TYR A 252 -27.64 31.07 17.71
C TYR A 252 -29.00 31.79 17.77
N PRO A 253 -30.12 31.03 17.86
CA PRO A 253 -31.47 31.60 17.83
C PRO A 253 -31.67 32.63 18.95
N GLU A 254 -31.17 32.33 20.15
CA GLU A 254 -31.30 33.22 21.32
C GLU A 254 -30.54 34.53 21.14
N ILE A 255 -29.29 34.47 20.66
CA ILE A 255 -28.51 35.67 20.40
C ILE A 255 -29.18 36.52 19.30
N SER A 256 -29.85 35.88 18.34
CA SER A 256 -30.51 36.55 17.23
C SER A 256 -31.73 37.38 17.66
N THR A 257 -32.36 37.09 18.81
CA THR A 257 -33.47 37.92 19.30
C THR A 257 -33.02 39.31 19.78
N GLU A 258 -31.73 39.46 20.12
CA GLU A 258 -31.13 40.76 20.47
C GLU A 258 -30.59 41.50 19.24
N TRP A 259 -30.85 41.04 18.01
CA TRP A 259 -30.45 41.76 16.79
C TRP A 259 -31.17 43.10 16.72
N HIS A 260 -30.42 44.20 16.55
CA HIS A 260 -31.06 45.51 16.53
C HIS A 260 -31.93 45.69 15.29
N SER A 261 -33.16 46.15 15.52
CA SER A 261 -34.24 46.30 14.51
C SER A 261 -33.95 47.14 13.26
N TRP A 262 -32.97 48.04 13.26
CA TRP A 262 -32.69 48.91 12.11
C TRP A 262 -31.24 49.36 11.96
N LYS A 263 -30.43 49.35 13.02
CA LYS A 263 -29.03 49.79 12.96
C LYS A 263 -28.15 48.93 12.06
N ASN A 264 -28.56 47.70 11.76
CA ASN A 264 -27.87 46.79 10.85
C ASN A 264 -28.32 46.92 9.38
N GLY A 265 -29.22 47.87 9.09
CA GLY A 265 -29.80 48.05 7.75
C GLY A 265 -30.71 46.89 7.40
N ALA A 266 -30.64 46.42 6.15
CA ALA A 266 -31.44 45.32 5.62
C ALA A 266 -30.80 43.93 5.85
N ILE A 267 -29.78 43.84 6.70
CA ILE A 267 -29.07 42.58 6.97
C ILE A 267 -29.73 41.88 8.14
N GLU A 268 -30.20 40.66 7.92
CA GLU A 268 -30.78 39.80 8.94
C GLU A 268 -29.79 38.73 9.43
N PRO A 269 -29.98 38.17 10.63
CA PRO A 269 -29.12 37.09 11.15
C PRO A 269 -29.04 35.86 10.24
N CYS A 270 -30.08 35.55 9.47
CA CYS A 270 -30.09 34.42 8.53
C CYS A 270 -29.25 34.65 7.26
N ASP A 271 -28.87 35.90 6.96
CA ASP A 271 -28.13 36.27 5.74
C ASP A 271 -26.61 36.08 5.87
N LEU A 272 -26.14 35.65 7.04
CA LEU A 272 -24.72 35.68 7.38
C LEU A 272 -24.29 34.46 8.17
N VAL A 273 -23.03 34.07 7.99
CA VAL A 273 -22.32 33.17 8.90
C VAL A 273 -21.74 33.96 10.09
N PRO A 274 -21.62 33.34 11.28
CA PRO A 274 -20.92 33.95 12.41
C PRO A 274 -19.47 34.32 12.07
N GLY A 275 -19.09 35.59 12.30
CA GLY A 275 -17.76 36.08 11.96
C GLY A 275 -17.37 37.33 12.76
N ASN A 276 -16.19 37.88 12.46
CA ASN A 276 -15.60 38.99 13.22
C ASN A 276 -16.19 40.37 12.88
N ARG A 277 -17.06 40.47 11.87
CA ARG A 277 -17.81 41.69 11.60
C ARG A 277 -18.70 42.00 12.81
N LYS A 278 -18.67 43.26 13.22
CA LYS A 278 -19.50 43.74 14.32
C LYS A 278 -20.87 44.17 13.80
N PHE A 279 -21.87 43.96 14.63
CA PHE A 279 -23.26 44.34 14.42
C PHE A 279 -23.80 44.99 15.68
N TRP A 280 -24.86 45.79 15.51
CA TRP A 280 -25.58 46.40 16.61
C TRP A 280 -26.57 45.42 17.22
N TRP A 281 -26.58 45.39 18.54
CA TRP A 281 -27.46 44.54 19.34
C TRP A 281 -28.20 45.40 20.35
N GLU A 282 -29.39 44.97 20.73
CA GLU A 282 -30.20 45.57 21.80
C GLU A 282 -30.61 44.46 22.75
N CYS A 283 -30.14 44.53 24.00
CA CYS A 283 -30.39 43.44 24.93
C CYS A 283 -31.85 43.43 25.42
N THR A 284 -32.45 42.24 25.51
CA THR A 284 -33.85 42.11 25.94
C THR A 284 -34.03 42.35 27.44
N ALA A 285 -32.98 42.15 28.24
CA ALA A 285 -33.03 42.29 29.70
C ALA A 285 -33.06 43.75 30.16
N ALA A 286 -32.26 44.63 29.55
CA ALA A 286 -32.04 46.00 30.02
C ALA A 286 -32.07 47.07 28.91
N GLY A 287 -32.29 46.69 27.65
CA GLY A 287 -32.31 47.63 26.51
C GLY A 287 -30.96 48.25 26.16
N HIS A 288 -29.86 47.68 26.65
CA HIS A 288 -28.52 48.17 26.31
C HIS A 288 -28.23 47.97 24.83
N VAL A 289 -27.86 49.05 24.15
CA VAL A 289 -27.47 49.03 22.74
C VAL A 289 -25.96 49.08 22.62
N HIS A 290 -25.35 48.08 21.99
CA HIS A 290 -23.90 48.03 21.78
C HIS A 290 -23.52 47.27 20.51
N GLU A 291 -22.30 47.52 20.04
CA GLU A 291 -21.74 46.89 18.84
C GLU A 291 -20.77 45.77 19.23
N GLN A 292 -20.94 44.57 18.68
CA GLN A 292 -20.08 43.41 18.98
C GLN A 292 -20.11 42.39 17.84
N SER A 293 -19.07 41.56 17.73
CA SER A 293 -19.07 40.43 16.81
C SER A 293 -19.86 39.24 17.36
N VAL A 294 -20.36 38.38 16.47
CA VAL A 294 -21.13 37.20 16.87
C VAL A 294 -20.30 36.24 17.75
N PRO A 295 -19.04 35.88 17.40
CA PRO A 295 -18.23 34.99 18.25
C PRO A 295 -18.04 35.53 19.66
N HIS A 296 -17.85 36.84 19.80
CA HIS A 296 -17.65 37.45 21.11
C HIS A 296 -18.96 37.50 21.91
N ARG A 297 -20.13 37.71 21.27
CA ARG A 297 -21.44 37.55 21.95
C ARG A 297 -21.68 36.14 22.45
N VAL A 298 -21.31 35.13 21.66
CA VAL A 298 -21.42 33.72 22.07
C VAL A 298 -20.52 33.46 23.28
N GLU A 299 -19.30 33.97 23.26
CA GLU A 299 -18.35 33.85 24.37
C GLU A 299 -18.82 34.56 25.65
N THR A 300 -19.38 35.76 25.54
CA THR A 300 -19.87 36.53 26.70
C THR A 300 -21.26 36.11 27.18
N GLY A 301 -21.94 35.20 26.46
CA GLY A 301 -23.28 34.72 26.77
C GLY A 301 -24.39 35.75 26.53
N GLY A 302 -24.14 36.79 25.74
CA GLY A 302 -25.06 37.91 25.52
C GLY A 302 -24.42 39.27 25.76
N CYS A 303 -25.23 40.26 26.15
CA CYS A 303 -24.79 41.63 26.37
C CYS A 303 -23.72 41.75 27.48
N PRO A 304 -22.52 42.28 27.22
CA PRO A 304 -21.46 42.43 28.22
C PRO A 304 -21.74 43.55 29.23
N LEU A 305 -22.69 44.44 28.94
CA LEU A 305 -23.14 45.51 29.85
C LEU A 305 -24.16 45.01 30.87
N CYS A 306 -24.72 43.81 30.66
CA CYS A 306 -25.57 43.15 31.65
C CYS A 306 -24.73 42.34 32.63
N GLU A 307 -25.20 42.27 33.88
CA GLU A 307 -24.70 41.31 34.86
C GLU A 307 -24.76 39.90 34.27
N PRO A 308 -23.76 39.03 34.51
CA PRO A 308 -23.72 37.68 33.92
C PRO A 308 -25.01 36.88 34.10
N ALA A 309 -25.69 37.05 35.24
CA ALA A 309 -26.97 36.37 35.53
C ALA A 309 -28.12 36.83 34.63
N ASP A 310 -28.06 38.03 34.05
CA ASP A 310 -29.14 38.61 33.26
C ASP A 310 -28.92 38.46 31.74
N ARG A 311 -27.80 37.85 31.33
CA ARG A 311 -27.47 37.69 29.90
C ARG A 311 -28.30 36.57 29.27
N ILE A 312 -28.76 36.82 28.04
CA ILE A 312 -29.72 35.94 27.36
C ILE A 312 -29.29 34.47 27.26
N ALA A 313 -28.02 34.18 26.96
CA ALA A 313 -27.57 32.79 26.84
C ALA A 313 -27.31 32.11 28.19
N HIS A 314 -27.17 32.88 29.28
CA HIS A 314 -27.09 32.34 30.65
C HIS A 314 -28.47 32.06 31.25
N ASN A 315 -29.50 32.76 30.78
CA ASN A 315 -30.88 32.59 31.24
C ASN A 315 -31.64 31.45 30.58
N ILE A 316 -31.13 30.90 29.48
CA ILE A 316 -31.80 29.87 28.67
C ILE A 316 -31.20 28.46 28.89
N ALA A 317 -30.09 28.36 29.63
CA ALA A 317 -29.53 27.08 30.09
C ALA A 317 -30.25 26.48 31.33
N ARG A 318 -31.47 26.93 31.64
CA ARG A 318 -32.34 26.40 32.70
C ARG A 318 -33.64 25.85 32.13
#